data_AF-A0A6J7BMZ5-F1
#
_entry.id   AF-A0A6J7BMZ5-F1
#
_cell.length_a   1.000
_cell.length_b   1.000
_cell.length_c   1.000
_cell.angle_alpha   90.00
_cell.angle_beta   90.00
_cell.angle_gamma   90.00
#
_symmetry.space_group_name_H-M   'P 1'
#
loop_
_entity.id
_entity.type
_entity.pdbx_description
1 polymer ?
#
loop_
_entity_poly.entity_id
_entity_poly.type
_entity_poly.pdbx_seq_one_letter_code
_entity_poly.pdbx_strand_id
1 'polypeptide(L)'
;MYLIVAAIQFGLYKTRWGLRTRAIGELPIAADSVGIDVNSLRYKNVLLAGLVAGIGGSYFTLGAVGSFTKEMTAGAGFIALACLIFGKWTPRGAVIAALFFGFTTSLQGNLSIIGFSIPSEFMLMVPYVATIIAVSGVVGRVRAPAADGIPYSRGNK
;
A
#
# COMPACT_ATOMS: atom_id res chain seq x y z
N MET A 1 11.62 -3.29 -7.81
CA MET A 1 10.38 -3.25 -6.98
C MET A 1 9.86 -4.65 -6.61
N TYR A 2 9.56 -5.54 -7.55
CA TYR A 2 9.02 -6.87 -7.22
C TYR A 2 9.88 -7.73 -6.28
N LEU A 3 11.20 -7.68 -6.39
CA LEU A 3 12.13 -8.36 -5.46
C LEU A 3 11.97 -7.86 -4.01
N ILE A 4 11.76 -6.56 -3.81
CA ILE A 4 11.54 -5.98 -2.48
C ILE A 4 10.24 -6.51 -1.89
N VAL A 5 9.19 -6.61 -2.70
CA VAL A 5 7.91 -7.18 -2.25
C VAL A 5 8.06 -8.66 -1.88
N ALA A 6 8.80 -9.45 -2.67
CA ALA A 6 9.08 -10.84 -2.33
C ALA A 6 9.88 -10.96 -1.03
N ALA A 7 10.88 -10.09 -0.81
CA ALA A 7 11.65 -10.03 0.42
C ALA A 7 10.78 -9.65 1.64
N ILE A 8 9.88 -8.68 1.50
CA ILE A 8 8.92 -8.30 2.56
C ILE A 8 7.95 -9.44 2.85
N GLN A 9 7.42 -10.09 1.82
CA GLN A 9 6.53 -11.25 1.96
C GLN A 9 7.24 -12.40 2.70
N PHE A 10 8.49 -12.68 2.37
CA PHE A 10 9.28 -13.67 3.09
C PHE A 10 9.55 -13.22 4.54
N GLY A 11 10.03 -11.99 4.73
CA GLY A 11 10.31 -11.39 6.03
C GLY A 11 9.12 -11.44 6.98
N LEU A 12 7.93 -11.06 6.51
CA LEU A 12 6.73 -10.95 7.35
C LEU A 12 6.16 -12.31 7.80
N TYR A 13 6.27 -13.33 6.94
CA TYR A 13 5.62 -14.64 7.18
C TYR A 13 6.57 -15.76 7.58
N LYS A 14 7.87 -15.67 7.28
CA LYS A 14 8.85 -16.73 7.55
C LYS A 14 9.89 -16.38 8.61
N THR A 15 9.94 -15.14 9.11
CA THR A 15 10.96 -14.72 10.09
C THR A 15 10.37 -14.36 11.46
N ARG A 16 11.23 -14.38 12.50
CA ARG A 16 10.89 -13.93 13.86
C ARG A 16 10.48 -12.47 13.90
N TRP A 17 11.09 -11.62 13.07
CA TRP A 17 10.73 -10.20 12.96
C TRP A 17 9.28 -10.03 12.50
N GLY A 18 8.88 -10.75 11.46
CA GLY A 18 7.52 -10.68 10.92
C GLY A 18 6.42 -11.14 11.88
N LEU A 19 6.70 -12.15 12.71
CA LEU A 19 5.79 -12.57 13.78
C LEU A 19 5.64 -11.48 14.85
N ARG A 20 6.76 -10.88 15.29
CA ARG A 20 6.75 -9.79 16.29
C ARG A 20 6.05 -8.54 15.76
N THR A 21 6.29 -8.17 14.49
CA THR A 21 5.64 -7.02 13.85
C THR A 21 4.13 -7.20 13.75
N ARG A 22 3.64 -8.39 13.38
CA ARG A 22 2.19 -8.68 13.36
C ARG A 22 1.58 -8.70 14.75
N ALA A 23 2.26 -9.28 15.74
CA ALA A 23 1.78 -9.31 17.13
C ALA A 23 1.60 -7.91 17.71
N ILE A 24 2.56 -7.01 17.48
CA ILE A 24 2.49 -5.61 17.94
C ILE A 24 1.37 -4.82 17.25
N GLY A 25 1.04 -5.17 15.99
CA GLY A 25 -0.06 -4.56 15.25
C GLY A 25 -1.44 -4.96 15.76
N GLU A 26 -1.56 -6.12 16.40
CA GLU A 26 -2.81 -6.58 17.02
C GLU A 26 -2.93 -6.10 18.47
N LEU A 27 -1.94 -6.44 19.32
CA LEU A 27 -1.97 -6.16 20.76
C LEU A 27 -0.56 -5.81 21.27
N PRO A 28 -0.17 -4.52 21.28
CA PRO A 28 1.18 -4.09 21.67
C PRO A 28 1.47 -4.36 23.15
N ILE A 29 0.47 -4.25 24.03
CA ILE A 29 0.61 -4.51 25.48
C ILE A 29 0.97 -5.99 25.73
N ALA A 30 0.34 -6.90 24.99
CA ALA A 30 0.63 -8.33 25.10
C ALA A 30 2.01 -8.70 24.54
N ALA A 31 2.56 -7.91 23.61
CA ALA A 31 3.91 -8.13 23.10
C ALA A 31 4.98 -7.66 24.11
N ASP A 32 4.73 -6.55 24.81
CA ASP A 32 5.65 -6.01 25.82
C ASP A 32 5.75 -6.93 27.05
N SER A 33 4.66 -7.61 27.45
CA SER A 33 4.67 -8.54 28.58
C SER A 33 5.57 -9.77 28.38
N VAL A 34 5.88 -10.12 27.12
CA VAL A 34 6.80 -11.20 26.76
C VAL A 34 8.23 -10.69 26.50
N GLY A 35 8.51 -9.42 26.82
CA GLY A 35 9.84 -8.80 26.71
C GLY A 35 10.20 -8.27 25.32
N ILE A 36 9.21 -8.00 24.45
CA ILE A 36 9.47 -7.40 23.14
C ILE A 36 9.45 -5.87 23.27
N ASP A 37 10.55 -5.20 22.91
CA ASP A 37 10.60 -3.74 22.83
C ASP A 37 9.72 -3.20 21.69
N VAL A 38 8.48 -2.85 22.03
CA VAL A 38 7.45 -2.39 21.09
C VAL A 38 7.87 -1.12 20.35
N ASN A 39 8.39 -0.13 21.09
CA ASN A 39 8.80 1.16 20.52
C ASN A 39 9.92 0.98 19.50
N SER A 40 11.00 0.29 19.86
CA SER A 40 12.12 0.05 18.94
C SER A 40 11.70 -0.73 17.71
N LEU A 41 10.78 -1.69 17.82
CA LEU A 41 10.28 -2.42 16.66
C LEU A 41 9.41 -1.53 15.76
N ARG A 42 8.52 -0.70 16.32
CA ARG A 42 7.71 0.27 15.56
C ARG A 42 8.60 1.24 14.77
N TYR A 43 9.62 1.84 15.39
CA TYR A 43 10.57 2.72 14.70
C TYR A 43 11.29 2.03 13.56
N LYS A 44 11.79 0.80 13.77
CA LYS A 44 12.42 0.01 12.70
C LYS A 44 11.46 -0.26 11.55
N ASN A 45 10.20 -0.59 11.83
CA ASN A 45 9.19 -0.86 10.81
C ASN A 45 8.86 0.40 10.00
N VAL A 46 8.73 1.56 10.66
CA VAL A 46 8.47 2.85 9.99
C VAL A 46 9.65 3.26 9.11
N LEU A 47 10.88 3.11 9.59
CA LEU A 47 12.08 3.39 8.79
C LEU A 47 12.16 2.49 7.54
N LEU A 48 11.90 1.18 7.70
CA LEU A 48 11.85 0.26 6.57
C LEU A 48 10.73 0.62 5.58
N ALA A 49 9.55 0.99 6.07
CA ALA A 49 8.45 1.45 5.21
C ALA A 49 8.83 2.72 4.44
N GLY A 50 9.49 3.68 5.10
CA GLY A 50 9.99 4.90 4.47
C GLY A 50 11.04 4.63 3.38
N LEU A 51 11.96 3.68 3.61
CA LEU A 51 12.93 3.27 2.59
C LEU A 51 12.25 2.68 1.35
N VAL A 52 11.28 1.79 1.54
CA VAL A 52 10.53 1.17 0.44
C VAL A 52 9.71 2.22 -0.31
N ALA A 53 9.03 3.12 0.42
CA ALA A 53 8.27 4.22 -0.16
C ALA A 53 9.16 5.18 -0.94
N GLY A 54 10.37 5.49 -0.44
CA GLY A 54 11.34 6.34 -1.13
C GLY A 54 11.84 5.72 -2.44
N ILE A 55 12.14 4.42 -2.45
CA ILE A 55 12.53 3.70 -3.68
C ILE A 55 11.35 3.65 -4.67
N GLY A 56 10.11 3.56 -4.18
CA GLY A 56 8.92 3.65 -5.04
C GLY A 56 8.72 5.06 -5.61
N GLY A 57 8.91 6.08 -4.78
CA GLY A 57 8.74 7.49 -5.15
C GLY A 57 9.78 7.99 -6.14
N SER A 58 11.01 7.45 -6.12
CA SER A 58 12.05 7.84 -7.08
C SER A 58 11.67 7.57 -8.54
N TYR A 59 10.73 6.64 -8.78
CA TYR A 59 10.16 6.39 -10.12
C TYR A 59 9.52 7.65 -10.73
N PHE A 60 8.87 8.49 -9.93
CA PHE A 60 8.24 9.70 -10.46
C PHE A 60 9.27 10.68 -11.04
N THR A 61 10.40 10.85 -10.35
CA THR A 61 11.48 11.75 -10.80
C THR A 61 12.32 11.14 -11.91
N LEU A 62 12.66 9.84 -11.83
CA LEU A 62 13.59 9.20 -12.78
C LEU A 62 12.90 8.64 -14.03
N GLY A 63 11.65 8.19 -13.92
CA GLY A 63 10.98 7.40 -14.97
C GLY A 63 9.71 8.03 -15.55
N ALA A 64 8.97 8.84 -14.78
CA ALA A 64 7.69 9.39 -15.22
C ALA A 64 7.80 10.82 -15.77
N VAL A 65 8.30 11.77 -14.98
CA VAL A 65 8.25 13.22 -15.31
C VAL A 65 9.64 13.77 -15.65
N GLY A 66 10.71 13.17 -15.13
CA GLY A 66 12.10 13.63 -15.35
C GLY A 66 12.48 14.89 -14.55
N SER A 67 11.50 15.61 -14.00
CA SER A 67 11.69 16.84 -13.22
C SER A 67 10.92 16.79 -11.91
N PHE A 68 11.55 17.24 -10.83
CA PHE A 68 10.92 17.34 -9.51
C PHE A 68 10.06 18.61 -9.45
N THR A 69 8.78 18.46 -9.76
CA THR A 69 7.79 19.54 -9.76
C THR A 69 6.78 19.39 -8.64
N LYS A 70 6.11 20.50 -8.29
CA LYS A 70 4.98 20.47 -7.35
C LYS A 70 3.87 19.59 -7.95
N GLU A 71 3.25 18.76 -7.11
CA GLU A 71 2.17 17.83 -7.50
C GLU A 71 2.57 16.69 -8.46
N MET A 72 3.86 16.37 -8.58
CA MET A 72 4.37 15.27 -9.41
C MET A 72 3.70 13.90 -9.12
N THR A 73 3.22 13.67 -7.90
CA THR A 73 2.53 12.43 -7.53
C THR A 73 1.06 12.38 -7.94
N ALA A 74 0.46 13.52 -8.35
CA ALA A 74 -0.91 13.64 -8.84
C ALA A 74 -1.98 12.86 -8.02
N GLY A 75 -1.83 12.79 -6.69
CA GLY A 75 -2.77 12.07 -5.82
C GLY A 75 -2.57 10.54 -5.75
N ALA A 76 -1.51 9.98 -6.34
CA ALA A 76 -1.20 8.55 -6.31
C ALA A 76 -1.09 7.94 -4.90
N GLY A 77 -0.85 8.76 -3.87
CA GLY A 77 -0.89 8.34 -2.47
C GLY A 77 -2.26 7.79 -2.03
N PHE A 78 -3.36 8.36 -2.53
CA PHE A 78 -4.71 7.86 -2.24
C PHE A 78 -4.96 6.51 -2.91
N ILE A 79 -4.44 6.31 -4.12
CA ILE A 79 -4.49 5.01 -4.81
C ILE A 79 -3.66 3.98 -4.04
N ALA A 80 -2.51 4.35 -3.48
CA ALA A 80 -1.71 3.46 -2.65
C ALA A 80 -2.46 3.01 -1.38
N LEU A 81 -3.19 3.91 -0.73
CA LEU A 81 -4.07 3.58 0.39
C LEU A 81 -5.19 2.61 -0.05
N ALA A 82 -5.81 2.86 -1.20
CA ALA A 82 -6.83 1.98 -1.77
C ALA A 82 -6.27 0.57 -2.02
N CYS A 83 -5.08 0.45 -2.62
CA CYS A 83 -4.38 -0.80 -2.83
C CYS A 83 -4.07 -1.55 -1.52
N LEU A 84 -3.75 -0.85 -0.43
CA LEU A 84 -3.53 -1.44 0.89
C LEU A 84 -4.82 -2.10 1.42
N ILE A 85 -5.94 -1.37 1.30
CA ILE A 85 -7.26 -1.82 1.77
C ILE A 85 -7.72 -3.03 0.95
N PHE A 86 -7.67 -2.95 -0.39
CA PHE A 86 -8.07 -4.05 -1.27
C PHE A 86 -7.13 -5.25 -1.18
N GLY A 87 -5.86 -4.99 -0.91
CA GLY A 87 -4.86 -6.02 -0.64
C GLY A 87 -5.03 -6.74 0.71
N LYS A 88 -6.07 -6.41 1.48
CA LYS A 88 -6.37 -6.98 2.80
C LYS A 88 -5.17 -6.91 3.76
N TRP A 89 -4.41 -5.81 3.71
CA TRP A 89 -3.21 -5.63 4.54
C TRP A 89 -2.12 -6.70 4.33
N THR A 90 -2.16 -7.43 3.21
CA THR A 90 -1.14 -8.43 2.86
C THR A 90 -0.26 -7.93 1.71
N PRO A 91 1.07 -8.22 1.71
CA PRO A 91 1.95 -7.79 0.63
C PRO A 91 1.54 -8.35 -0.73
N ARG A 92 1.13 -9.63 -0.78
CA ARG A 92 0.62 -10.28 -2.01
C ARG A 92 -0.65 -9.60 -2.54
N GLY A 93 -1.62 -9.31 -1.67
CA GLY A 93 -2.84 -8.63 -2.07
C GLY A 93 -2.58 -7.20 -2.56
N ALA A 94 -1.66 -6.48 -1.91
CA ALA A 94 -1.30 -5.13 -2.31
C ALA A 94 -0.68 -5.07 -3.72
N VAL A 95 0.12 -6.07 -4.11
CA VAL A 95 0.66 -6.16 -5.48
C VAL A 95 -0.44 -6.41 -6.50
N ILE A 96 -1.37 -7.34 -6.22
CA ILE A 96 -2.48 -7.63 -7.13
C ILE A 96 -3.34 -6.38 -7.34
N ALA A 97 -3.66 -5.67 -6.25
CA ALA A 97 -4.38 -4.41 -6.31
C ALA A 97 -3.59 -3.36 -7.11
N ALA A 98 -2.30 -3.18 -6.85
CA ALA A 98 -1.46 -2.23 -7.58
C ALA A 98 -1.37 -2.54 -9.08
N LEU A 99 -1.28 -3.82 -9.46
CA LEU A 99 -1.30 -4.25 -10.86
C LEU A 99 -2.65 -3.96 -11.53
N PHE A 100 -3.75 -4.19 -10.82
CA PHE A 100 -5.08 -3.86 -11.32
C PHE A 100 -5.22 -2.36 -11.57
N PHE A 101 -4.86 -1.53 -10.59
CA PHE A 101 -4.87 -0.07 -10.74
C PHE A 101 -3.95 0.38 -11.87
N GLY A 102 -2.73 -0.13 -11.94
CA GLY A 102 -1.79 0.17 -13.03
C GLY A 102 -2.37 -0.20 -14.40
N PHE A 103 -2.99 -1.37 -14.52
CA PHE A 103 -3.68 -1.80 -15.74
C PHE A 103 -4.81 -0.84 -16.12
N THR A 104 -5.67 -0.44 -15.19
CA THR A 104 -6.76 0.51 -15.48
C THR A 104 -6.25 1.88 -15.91
N THR A 105 -5.16 2.38 -15.31
CA THR A 105 -4.53 3.65 -15.70
C THR A 105 -3.90 3.57 -17.08
N SER A 106 -3.19 2.48 -17.39
CA SER A 106 -2.63 2.26 -18.73
C SER A 106 -3.71 2.08 -19.78
N LEU A 107 -4.80 1.37 -19.46
CA LEU A 107 -5.94 1.19 -20.36
C LEU A 107 -6.59 2.54 -20.69
N GLN A 108 -6.82 3.39 -19.69
CA GLN A 108 -7.30 4.76 -19.90
C GLN A 108 -6.36 5.53 -20.86
N GLY A 109 -5.05 5.51 -20.61
CA GLY A 109 -4.08 6.20 -21.46
C GLY A 109 -4.11 5.73 -22.92
N ASN A 110 -4.22 4.41 -23.15
CA ASN A 110 -4.29 3.85 -24.50
C ASN A 110 -5.63 4.16 -25.20
N LEU A 111 -6.76 4.10 -24.48
CA LEU A 111 -8.07 4.44 -25.05
C LEU A 111 -8.16 5.91 -25.48
N SER A 112 -7.52 6.82 -24.72
CA SER A 112 -7.41 8.24 -25.10
C SER A 112 -6.63 8.46 -26.39
N ILE A 113 -5.66 7.60 -26.71
CA ILE A 113 -4.81 7.70 -27.90
C ILE A 113 -5.51 7.15 -29.15
N ILE A 114 -6.32 6.09 -29.00
CA ILE A 114 -6.99 5.40 -30.13
C ILE A 114 -8.14 6.25 -30.73
N GLY A 115 -8.51 7.38 -30.11
CA GLY A 115 -9.41 8.36 -30.72
C GLY A 115 -10.88 7.93 -30.80
N PHE A 116 -11.32 7.04 -29.90
CA PHE A 116 -12.75 6.76 -29.76
C PHE A 116 -13.49 8.06 -29.42
N SER A 117 -14.53 8.38 -30.20
CA SER A 117 -15.37 9.58 -30.08
C SER A 117 -16.29 9.56 -28.84
N ILE A 118 -15.81 8.98 -27.74
CA ILE A 118 -16.48 8.92 -26.44
C ILE A 118 -16.08 10.21 -25.69
N PRO A 119 -17.04 10.98 -25.16
CA PRO A 119 -16.75 12.19 -24.39
C PRO A 119 -15.72 11.92 -23.29
N SER A 120 -14.79 12.85 -23.10
CA SER A 120 -13.66 12.76 -22.16
C SER A 120 -14.08 12.36 -20.74
N GLU A 121 -15.28 12.74 -20.35
CA GLU A 121 -15.91 12.47 -19.05
C GLU A 121 -16.09 10.97 -18.82
N PHE A 122 -16.52 10.22 -19.82
CA PHE A 122 -16.68 8.76 -19.71
C PHE A 122 -15.33 8.06 -19.62
N MET A 123 -14.32 8.56 -20.34
CA MET A 123 -12.96 7.99 -20.34
C MET A 123 -12.24 8.27 -19.00
N LEU A 124 -12.53 9.41 -18.38
CA LEU A 124 -12.11 9.75 -17.02
C LEU A 124 -12.81 8.89 -15.95
N MET A 125 -14.03 8.41 -16.21
CA MET A 125 -14.77 7.52 -15.30
C MET A 125 -14.30 6.06 -15.31
N VAL A 126 -13.70 5.57 -16.40
CA VAL A 126 -13.30 4.15 -16.55
C VAL A 126 -12.48 3.61 -15.36
N PRO A 127 -11.42 4.28 -14.87
CA PRO A 127 -10.66 3.80 -13.71
C PRO A 127 -11.52 3.73 -12.44
N TYR A 128 -12.44 4.67 -12.25
CA TYR A 128 -13.32 4.70 -11.07
C TYR A 128 -14.38 3.61 -11.12
N VAL A 129 -14.97 3.36 -12.29
CA VAL A 129 -15.95 2.28 -12.47
C VAL A 129 -15.30 0.91 -12.33
N ALA A 130 -14.13 0.72 -12.95
CA ALA A 130 -13.36 -0.50 -12.81
C ALA A 130 -12.97 -0.77 -11.34
N THR A 131 -12.61 0.27 -10.59
CA THR A 131 -12.31 0.14 -9.16
C THR A 131 -13.56 -0.16 -8.35
N ILE A 132 -14.69 0.52 -8.58
CA ILE A 132 -15.96 0.18 -7.90
C ILE A 132 -16.33 -1.29 -8.12
N ILE A 133 -16.18 -1.82 -9.34
CA ILE A 133 -16.49 -3.21 -9.66
C ILE A 133 -15.51 -4.18 -8.96
N ALA A 134 -14.21 -3.90 -9.03
CA ALA A 134 -13.20 -4.74 -8.37
C ALA A 134 -13.41 -4.82 -6.85
N VAL A 135 -13.83 -3.70 -6.25
CA VAL A 135 -14.00 -3.57 -4.81
C VAL A 135 -15.29 -4.19 -4.33
N SER A 136 -16.41 -3.90 -5.00
CA SER A 136 -17.72 -4.45 -4.65
C SER A 136 -17.82 -5.96 -4.91
N GLY A 137 -17.10 -6.48 -5.92
CA GLY A 137 -17.16 -7.89 -6.29
C GLY A 137 -16.19 -8.81 -5.54
N VAL A 138 -14.98 -8.36 -5.23
CA VAL A 138 -13.87 -9.27 -4.84
C VAL A 138 -13.36 -9.01 -3.41
N VAL A 139 -13.46 -7.76 -2.95
CA VAL A 139 -12.92 -7.35 -1.65
C VAL A 139 -13.98 -7.62 -0.59
N GLY A 140 -14.07 -8.88 -0.15
CA GLY A 140 -14.83 -9.25 1.06
C GLY A 140 -14.30 -8.55 2.32
N ARG A 141 -14.59 -9.08 3.51
CA ARG A 141 -14.21 -8.43 4.78
C ARG A 141 -12.70 -8.12 4.87
N VAL A 142 -12.37 -6.84 5.05
CA VAL A 142 -11.02 -6.35 5.36
C VAL A 142 -10.93 -6.15 6.87
N ARG A 143 -9.90 -6.71 7.50
CA ARG A 143 -9.62 -6.50 8.93
C ARG A 143 -8.29 -5.75 9.05
N ALA A 144 -8.37 -4.49 9.47
CA ALA A 144 -7.18 -3.72 9.78
C ALA A 144 -6.57 -4.20 11.12
N PRO A 145 -5.26 -4.03 11.34
CA PRO A 145 -4.64 -4.30 12.63
C PRO A 145 -5.31 -3.47 13.73
N ALA A 146 -5.64 -4.10 14.86
CA ALA A 146 -6.43 -3.47 15.91
C ALA A 146 -5.73 -2.28 16.60
N ALA A 147 -4.39 -2.25 16.58
CA ALA A 147 -3.58 -1.20 17.17
C ALA A 147 -3.07 -0.17 16.14
N ASP A 148 -3.64 -0.14 14.94
CA ASP A 148 -3.25 0.84 13.92
C ASP A 148 -3.67 2.26 14.33
N GLY A 149 -2.76 3.22 14.18
CA GLY A 149 -2.97 4.61 14.61
C GLY A 149 -3.04 4.85 16.13
N ILE A 150 -2.99 3.81 16.97
CA ILE A 150 -3.06 3.95 18.43
C ILE A 150 -1.65 4.18 19.01
N PRO A 151 -1.39 5.33 19.68
CA PRO A 151 -0.13 5.58 20.36
C PRO A 151 0.09 4.55 21.46
N TYR A 152 1.29 3.97 21.51
CA TYR A 152 1.67 3.07 22.59
C TYR A 152 2.53 3.84 23.61
N SER A 153 2.10 3.83 24.88
CA SER A 153 2.87 4.37 25.99
C SER A 153 3.24 3.22 26.93
N ARG A 154 4.55 3.03 27.15
CA ARG A 154 5.06 1.98 28.05
C ARG A 154 4.71 2.38 29.49
N GLY A 155 3.84 1.60 30.14
CA GLY A 155 3.45 1.79 31.54
C GLY A 155 2.02 2.30 31.79
N ASN A 156 1.22 2.57 30.75
CA ASN A 156 -0.22 2.79 30.95
C ASN A 156 -0.96 1.46 30.90
N LYS A 157 -1.65 1.14 32.00
CA LYS A 157 -2.53 -0.03 32.15
C LYS A 157 -3.79 0.13 31.32
#